data_AF-A0A848ZDC5-F1
#
_entry.id   AF-A0A848ZDC5-F1
#
_cell.length_a   1.000
_cell.length_b   1.000
_cell.length_c   1.000
_cell.angle_alpha   90.00
_cell.angle_beta   90.00
_cell.angle_gamma   90.00
#
_symmetry.space_group_name_H-M   'P 1'
#
loop_
_entity.id
_entity.type
_entity.pdbx_description
1 polymer ?
#
loop_
_entity_poly.entity_id
_entity_poly.type
_entity_poly.pdbx_seq_one_letter_code
_entity_poly.pdbx_strand_id
1 'polypeptide(L)' 'MKVKIDYDLCMGDRNCNKVCPEVFEYDEDQLVSRVLVDVVPEQLEEKVRQAARECAP' A
#
# COMPACT_ATOMS: atom_id res chain seq x y z
N MET A 1 6.33 2.68 11.62
CA MET A 1 7.33 2.51 10.53
C MET A 1 7.01 3.43 9.35
N LYS A 2 7.92 3.59 8.36
CA LYS A 2 7.61 4.27 7.08
C LYS A 2 7.44 3.23 5.96
N VAL A 3 6.56 3.51 5.00
CA VAL A 3 6.30 2.68 3.82
C VAL A 3 6.30 3.55 2.57
N LYS A 4 6.74 2.98 1.44
CA LYS A 4 6.68 3.61 0.13
C LYS A 4 6.22 2.59 -0.90
N ILE A 5 5.57 3.06 -1.95
CA ILE A 5 5.26 2.27 -3.14
C ILE A 5 6.34 2.58 -4.18
N ASP A 6 6.87 1.52 -4.79
CA ASP A 6 7.73 1.66 -5.95
C ASP A 6 6.83 1.75 -7.19
N TYR A 7 6.70 2.96 -7.74
CA TYR A 7 5.81 3.21 -8.88
C TYR A 7 6.31 2.60 -10.18
N ASP A 8 7.60 2.26 -10.28
CA ASP A 8 8.15 1.56 -11.44
C ASP A 8 7.76 0.08 -11.45
N LEU A 9 7.40 -0.49 -10.29
CA LEU A 9 6.95 -1.88 -10.13
C LEU A 9 5.43 -2.01 -9.85
N CYS A 10 4.72 -0.89 -9.66
CA CYS A 10 3.32 -0.96 -9.27
C CYS A 10 2.44 -1.25 -10.50
N MET A 11 1.97 -2.49 -10.63
CA MET A 11 1.05 -2.91 -11.71
C MET A 11 -0.43 -2.64 -11.42
N GLY A 12 -0.75 -1.95 -10.32
CA GLY A 12 -2.13 -1.55 -10.01
C GLY A 12 -3.06 -2.67 -9.56
N ASP A 13 -2.53 -3.77 -8.99
CA ASP A 13 -3.29 -4.95 -8.51
C ASP A 13 -4.31 -4.65 -7.38
N ARG A 14 -4.17 -3.49 -6.73
CA ARG A 14 -5.03 -3.01 -5.64
C ARG A 14 -5.01 -3.89 -4.37
N ASN A 15 -4.20 -4.94 -4.28
CA ASN A 15 -4.19 -5.81 -3.10
C ASN A 15 -3.77 -5.07 -1.82
N CYS A 16 -2.80 -4.17 -1.89
CA CYS A 16 -2.39 -3.38 -0.72
C CYS A 16 -3.54 -2.54 -0.13
N ASN A 17 -4.38 -1.92 -0.98
CA ASN A 17 -5.59 -1.20 -0.55
C ASN A 17 -6.66 -2.13 0.06
N LYS A 18 -6.78 -3.39 -0.41
CA LYS A 18 -7.68 -4.38 0.19
C LYS A 18 -7.21 -4.82 1.57
N VAL A 19 -5.90 -5.02 1.74
CA VAL A 19 -5.30 -5.53 3.00
C VAL A 19 -5.27 -4.44 4.08
N CYS A 20 -4.92 -3.20 3.73
CA CYS A 20 -4.84 -2.09 4.68
C CYS A 20 -5.33 -0.77 4.04
N PRO A 21 -6.66 -0.58 3.89
CA PRO A 21 -7.23 0.64 3.32
C PRO A 21 -6.95 1.90 4.16
N GLU A 22 -6.58 1.74 5.44
CA GLU A 22 -6.22 2.84 6.32
C GLU A 22 -4.85 3.46 5.98
N VAL A 23 -3.99 2.72 5.26
CA VAL A 23 -2.63 3.16 4.88
C VAL A 23 -2.50 3.31 3.38
N PHE A 24 -3.19 2.50 2.59
CA PHE A 24 -3.09 2.50 1.14
C PHE A 24 -4.42 2.87 0.50
N GLU A 25 -4.37 3.69 -0.53
CA GLU A 25 -5.50 3.99 -1.40
C GLU A 25 -5.15 3.62 -2.84
N TYR A 26 -6.14 3.24 -3.64
CA TYR A 26 -5.95 3.06 -5.07
C TYR A 26 -6.46 4.29 -5.82
N ASP A 27 -5.58 4.91 -6.59
CA ASP A 27 -5.89 6.02 -7.48
C ASP A 27 -6.46 5.46 -8.80
N GLU A 28 -7.75 5.69 -9.03
CA GLU A 28 -8.44 5.18 -10.23
C GLU A 28 -8.07 5.94 -11.50
N ASP A 29 -7.58 7.18 -11.39
CA ASP A 29 -7.18 7.99 -12.53
C ASP A 29 -5.77 7.59 -13.00
N GLN A 30 -4.86 7.36 -12.06
CA GLN A 30 -3.47 6.98 -12.34
C GLN A 30 -3.23 5.48 -12.39
N LEU A 31 -4.24 4.69 -12.00
CA LEU A 31 -4.21 3.22 -11.94
C LEU A 31 -3.11 2.64 -11.03
N VAL A 32 -2.66 3.40 -10.03
CA VAL A 32 -1.61 3.01 -9.08
C VAL A 32 -2.09 3.15 -7.64
N SER A 33 -1.42 2.46 -6.71
CA SER A 33 -1.70 2.63 -5.29
C SER A 33 -0.88 3.78 -4.69
N ARG A 34 -1.40 4.50 -3.70
CA ARG A 34 -0.74 5.58 -2.95
C ARG A 34 -0.77 5.33 -1.46
N VAL A 35 0.19 5.91 -0.73
CA VAL A 35 0.27 5.84 0.73
C VAL A 35 -0.43 7.07 1.33
N LEU A 36 -1.35 6.87 2.27
CA LEU A 36 -2.16 7.94 2.89
C LEU A 36 -1.51 8.57 4.13
N VAL A 37 -0.54 7.90 4.75
CA VAL A 37 0.09 8.31 6.02
C VAL A 37 1.60 8.44 5.89
N ASP A 38 2.21 9.45 6.52
CA ASP A 38 3.69 9.58 6.55
C ASP A 38 4.34 8.54 7.47
N VAL A 39 3.67 8.22 8.59
CA VAL A 39 4.12 7.22 9.55
C VAL A 39 2.99 6.24 9.81
N VAL A 40 3.26 4.96 9.59
CA VAL A 40 2.31 3.87 9.85
C VAL A 40 2.13 3.72 11.37
N PRO A 41 0.89 3.80 11.88
CA PRO A 41 0.57 3.52 13.28
C PRO A 41 0.98 2.10 13.69
N GLU A 42 1.40 1.90 14.93
CA GLU A 42 1.94 0.62 15.43
C GLU A 42 0.97 -0.55 15.20
N GLN A 43 -0.32 -0.32 15.43
CA GLN A 43 -1.38 -1.33 15.25
C GLN A 43 -1.61 -1.76 13.79
N LEU A 44 -1.10 -1.00 12.82
CA LEU A 44 -1.23 -1.29 11.39
C LEU A 44 0.08 -1.84 10.78
N GLU A 45 1.18 -1.89 11.53
CA GLU A 45 2.47 -2.33 10.98
C GLU A 45 2.43 -3.76 10.45
N GLU A 46 1.74 -4.68 11.15
CA GLU A 46 1.63 -6.06 10.70
C GLU A 46 0.82 -6.18 9.40
N LYS A 47 -0.30 -5.46 9.30
CA LYS A 47 -1.10 -5.38 8.07
C LYS A 47 -0.31 -4.79 6.91
N VAL A 48 0.47 -3.74 7.15
CA VAL A 48 1.32 -3.12 6.11
C VAL A 48 2.42 -4.09 5.66
N ARG A 49 3.03 -4.84 6.58
CA ARG A 49 4.01 -5.88 6.25
C ARG A 49 3.38 -7.06 5.50
N GLN A 50 2.13 -7.38 5.77
CA GLN A 50 1.37 -8.37 5.00
C GLN A 50 1.11 -7.85 3.58
N ALA A 51 0.59 -6.63 3.44
CA ALA A 51 0.33 -5.99 2.16
C ALA A 51 1.58 -5.95 1.27
N ALA A 52 2.75 -5.63 1.84
CA ALA A 52 4.01 -5.64 1.11
C ALA A 52 4.49 -7.04 0.68
N ARG A 53 4.23 -8.09 1.49
CA ARG A 53 4.58 -9.48 1.17
C ARG A 53 3.69 -10.08 0.08
N GLU A 54 2.43 -9.68 0.06
CA GLU A 54 1.43 -10.15 -0.89
C GLU A 54 1.33 -9.28 -2.15
N CYS A 55 2.10 -8.19 -2.23
CA CYS A 55 2.12 -7.34 -3.40
C CYS A 55 2.86 -8.04 -4.54
N ALA A 56 2.14 -8.39 -5.61
CA ALA A 56 2.74 -8.83 -6.85
C ALA A 56 3.25 -7.61 -7.64
N PRO A 57 4.51 -7.62 -8.11
CA PRO A 57 5.00 -6.64 -9.08
C PRO A 57 4.49 -6.92 -10.49
#